data_AF-A0A061B4V5-F1
#
_entry.id   AF-A0A061B4V5-F1
#
_cell.length_a   1.000
_cell.length_b   1.000
_cell.length_c   1.000
_cell.angle_alpha   90.00
_cell.angle_beta   90.00
_cell.angle_gamma   90.00
#
_symmetry.space_group_name_H-M   'P 1'
#
loop_
_entity.id
_entity.type
_entity.pdbx_description
1 polymer ?
#
loop_
_entity_poly.entity_id
_entity_poly.type
_entity_poly.pdbx_seq_one_letter_code
_entity_poly.pdbx_strand_id
1 'polypeptide(L)'
;MAKKISKHSRAARRNEIEEPEAKSLASLPRAEKTDTTSAIIRATAKKNEDLLYNKIAKKSDSKDKVSKKKSSAQITNLNKEKIERAMQLTDRLEGKIQKSKERARQVQTARKSNWDSINALARMEQTTTGATTTSNESKEEDVDEEDAMVDDFYNDEKDQQQESSGSKAANAFALLDEVEA
;
A
#
# COMPACT_ATOMS: atom_id res chain seq x y z
N MET A 1 -69.13 57.64 -32.48
CA MET A 1 -68.10 57.75 -33.52
C MET A 1 -66.96 56.80 -33.18
N ALA A 2 -66.62 55.84 -34.06
CA ALA A 2 -65.50 54.93 -33.83
C ALA A 2 -64.16 55.66 -34.01
N LYS A 3 -63.24 55.53 -33.06
CA LYS A 3 -61.92 56.18 -33.12
C LYS A 3 -61.10 55.55 -34.26
N LYS A 4 -60.48 56.38 -35.11
CA LYS A 4 -59.58 55.92 -36.18
C LYS A 4 -58.40 55.18 -35.55
N ILE A 5 -58.29 53.88 -35.80
CA ILE A 5 -57.18 53.06 -35.31
C ILE A 5 -55.93 53.41 -36.13
N SER A 6 -54.86 53.81 -35.44
CA SER A 6 -53.58 54.14 -36.09
C SER A 6 -52.96 52.90 -36.74
N LYS A 7 -52.55 53.02 -38.01
CA LYS A 7 -51.83 51.99 -38.78
C LYS A 7 -50.47 51.61 -38.17
N HIS A 8 -49.96 52.41 -37.23
CA HIS A 8 -48.69 52.16 -36.53
C HIS A 8 -48.89 51.59 -35.12
N SER A 9 -50.13 51.31 -34.71
CA SER A 9 -50.39 50.69 -33.42
C SER A 9 -49.94 49.23 -33.40
N ARG A 10 -49.38 48.81 -32.26
CA ARG A 10 -48.85 47.46 -32.03
C ARG A 10 -49.91 46.37 -32.24
N ALA A 11 -51.18 46.67 -31.96
CA ALA A 11 -52.29 45.76 -32.19
C ALA A 11 -52.61 45.56 -33.69
N ALA A 12 -52.45 46.59 -34.52
CA ALA A 12 -52.67 46.50 -35.96
C ALA A 12 -51.58 45.65 -36.64
N ARG A 13 -50.32 45.81 -36.22
CA ARG A 13 -49.18 45.04 -36.73
C ARG A 13 -49.20 43.56 -36.33
N ARG A 14 -49.94 43.20 -35.28
CA ARG A 14 -50.00 41.82 -34.78
C ARG A 14 -50.91 40.92 -35.62
N ASN A 15 -51.88 41.49 -36.33
CA ASN A 15 -52.84 40.74 -37.15
C ASN A 15 -52.43 40.67 -38.64
N GLU A 16 -51.38 41.39 -39.05
CA GLU A 16 -50.86 41.40 -40.43
C GLU A 16 -49.84 40.27 -40.68
N ILE A 17 -49.52 39.48 -39.65
CA ILE A 17 -48.65 38.31 -39.74
C ILE A 17 -49.55 37.08 -39.89
N GLU A 18 -49.96 36.82 -41.12
CA GLU A 18 -50.72 35.66 -41.54
C GLU A 18 -49.79 34.43 -41.49
N GLU A 19 -49.82 33.67 -40.38
CA GLU A 19 -49.08 32.42 -40.11
C GLU A 19 -47.54 32.53 -39.98
N PRO A 20 -46.98 32.83 -38.77
CA PRO A 20 -45.53 32.91 -38.60
C PRO A 20 -44.79 31.57 -38.49
N GLU A 21 -45.46 30.42 -38.38
CA GLU A 21 -44.77 29.15 -38.18
C GLU A 21 -45.39 28.03 -39.03
N ALA A 22 -44.59 27.47 -39.93
CA ALA A 22 -44.94 26.37 -40.83
C ALA A 22 -45.32 25.10 -40.04
N LYS A 23 -46.56 25.02 -39.56
CA LYS A 23 -47.17 23.81 -38.97
C LYS A 23 -47.19 22.62 -39.94
N SER A 24 -46.91 22.84 -41.22
CA SER A 24 -46.72 21.80 -42.23
C SER A 24 -45.55 20.86 -41.93
N LEU A 25 -44.53 21.32 -41.18
CA LEU A 25 -43.39 20.48 -40.79
C LEU A 25 -43.69 19.55 -39.61
N ALA A 26 -44.76 19.81 -38.86
CA ALA A 26 -45.16 18.99 -37.71
C ALA A 26 -45.92 17.72 -38.12
N SER A 27 -46.48 17.65 -39.34
CA SER A 27 -47.19 16.46 -39.83
C SER A 27 -46.29 15.44 -40.49
N LEU A 28 -45.00 15.75 -40.69
CA LEU A 28 -44.04 14.81 -41.25
C LEU A 28 -43.55 13.86 -40.14
N PRO A 29 -43.51 12.54 -40.40
CA PRO A 29 -43.02 11.59 -39.41
C PRO A 29 -41.55 11.90 -39.09
N ARG A 30 -41.28 12.22 -37.83
CA ARG A 30 -39.92 12.47 -37.34
C ARG A 30 -39.16 11.14 -37.33
N ALA A 31 -37.93 11.12 -37.83
CA ALA A 31 -37.13 9.89 -37.85
C ALA A 31 -36.75 9.45 -36.41
N GLU A 32 -37.51 8.49 -35.87
CA GLU A 32 -37.43 8.04 -34.46
C GLU A 32 -36.13 7.30 -34.10
N LYS A 33 -35.28 6.96 -35.08
CA LYS A 33 -34.04 6.18 -34.88
C LYS A 33 -32.78 6.92 -35.35
N THR A 34 -32.73 8.23 -35.16
CA THR A 34 -31.56 9.05 -35.54
C THR A 34 -30.45 9.05 -34.48
N ASP A 35 -30.74 8.61 -33.26
CA ASP A 35 -29.73 8.40 -32.21
C ASP A 35 -29.04 7.04 -32.36
N THR A 36 -28.30 6.88 -33.47
CA THR A 36 -27.39 5.74 -33.67
C THR A 36 -26.19 5.81 -32.74
N THR A 37 -25.87 7.00 -32.23
CA THR A 37 -24.77 7.26 -31.30
C THR A 37 -24.96 6.48 -30.01
N SER A 38 -26.14 6.49 -29.39
CA SER A 38 -26.38 5.70 -28.17
C SER A 38 -26.34 4.18 -28.41
N ALA A 39 -26.76 3.72 -29.58
CA ALA A 39 -26.64 2.31 -29.97
C ALA A 39 -25.17 1.89 -30.19
N ILE A 40 -24.37 2.74 -30.84
CA ILE A 40 -22.93 2.54 -31.04
C ILE A 40 -22.21 2.58 -29.69
N ILE A 41 -22.54 3.51 -28.79
CA ILE A 41 -21.95 3.61 -27.44
C ILE A 41 -22.26 2.33 -26.65
N ARG A 42 -23.50 1.83 -26.66
CA ARG A 42 -23.85 0.57 -25.98
C ARG A 42 -23.11 -0.64 -26.55
N ALA A 43 -23.02 -0.74 -27.87
CA ALA A 43 -22.32 -1.86 -28.52
C ALA A 43 -20.79 -1.81 -28.30
N THR A 44 -20.18 -0.62 -28.33
CA THR A 44 -18.74 -0.42 -28.11
C THR A 44 -18.36 -0.61 -26.64
N ALA A 45 -19.18 -0.13 -25.70
CA ALA A 45 -18.99 -0.36 -24.27
C ALA A 45 -18.99 -1.86 -23.95
N LYS A 46 -19.96 -2.61 -24.47
CA LYS A 46 -20.01 -4.08 -24.31
C LYS A 46 -18.78 -4.77 -24.88
N LYS A 47 -18.34 -4.40 -26.09
CA LYS A 47 -17.12 -4.96 -26.69
C LYS A 47 -15.86 -4.66 -25.87
N ASN A 48 -15.76 -3.45 -25.31
CA ASN A 48 -14.64 -3.07 -24.45
C ASN A 48 -14.66 -3.81 -23.12
N GLU A 49 -15.84 -4.02 -22.54
CA GLU A 49 -16.04 -4.84 -21.34
C GLU A 49 -15.65 -6.31 -21.60
N ASP A 50 -16.10 -6.90 -22.71
CA ASP A 50 -15.73 -8.26 -23.11
C ASP A 50 -14.21 -8.40 -23.34
N LEU A 51 -13.55 -7.40 -23.95
CA LEU A 51 -12.10 -7.39 -24.10
C LEU A 51 -11.38 -7.30 -22.76
N LEU A 52 -11.92 -6.54 -21.80
CA LEU A 52 -11.38 -6.40 -20.46
C LEU A 52 -11.52 -7.72 -19.70
N TYR A 53 -12.69 -8.38 -19.72
CA TYR A 53 -12.88 -9.71 -19.14
C TYR A 53 -11.93 -10.74 -19.75
N ASN A 54 -11.78 -10.76 -21.07
CA ASN A 54 -10.84 -11.65 -21.74
C ASN A 54 -9.38 -11.38 -21.36
N LYS A 55 -9.00 -10.12 -21.15
CA LYS A 55 -7.65 -9.75 -20.69
C LYS A 55 -7.41 -10.16 -19.25
N ILE A 56 -8.39 -9.98 -18.37
CA ILE A 56 -8.32 -10.43 -16.98
C ILE A 56 -8.25 -11.97 -16.92
N ALA A 57 -9.11 -12.68 -17.64
CA ALA A 57 -9.13 -14.14 -17.72
C ALA A 57 -7.80 -14.71 -18.26
N LYS A 58 -7.22 -14.09 -19.30
CA LYS A 58 -5.88 -14.48 -19.80
C LYS A 58 -4.77 -14.20 -18.78
N LYS A 59 -4.86 -13.12 -18.00
CA LYS A 59 -3.88 -12.80 -16.94
C LYS A 59 -4.02 -13.72 -15.72
N SER A 60 -5.24 -14.10 -15.32
CA SER A 60 -5.46 -15.08 -14.26
C SER A 60 -4.98 -16.46 -14.69
N ASP A 61 -5.35 -16.91 -15.89
CA ASP A 61 -4.87 -18.17 -16.47
C ASP A 61 -3.34 -18.20 -16.62
N SER A 62 -2.71 -17.06 -16.97
CA SER A 62 -1.25 -16.98 -17.07
C SER A 62 -0.56 -17.02 -15.71
N LYS A 63 -1.19 -16.50 -14.63
CA LYS A 63 -0.64 -16.63 -13.28
C LYS A 63 -0.74 -18.07 -12.77
N ASP A 64 -1.84 -18.76 -13.05
CA ASP A 64 -2.07 -20.14 -12.59
C ASP A 64 -1.42 -21.22 -13.49
N LYS A 65 -1.19 -20.96 -14.78
CA LYS A 65 -0.45 -21.88 -15.67
C LYS A 65 1.06 -21.88 -15.40
N VAL A 66 1.61 -20.82 -14.80
CA VAL A 66 3.02 -20.76 -14.40
C VAL A 66 3.26 -21.53 -13.10
N SER A 67 2.26 -21.67 -12.22
CA SER A 67 2.40 -22.42 -10.96
C SER A 67 2.22 -23.94 -11.11
N LYS A 68 1.46 -24.42 -12.11
CA LYS A 68 1.19 -25.86 -12.29
C LYS A 68 2.14 -26.64 -13.21
N LYS A 69 3.07 -25.98 -13.92
CA LYS A 69 4.09 -26.64 -14.78
C LYS A 69 5.54 -26.31 -14.42
N LYS A 70 5.83 -25.91 -13.18
CA LYS A 70 7.20 -25.70 -12.70
C LYS A 70 7.52 -26.30 -11.33
N SER A 71 6.66 -27.15 -10.77
CA SER A 71 6.99 -27.93 -9.55
C SER A 71 7.71 -29.26 -9.84
N SER A 72 7.93 -29.60 -11.11
CA SER A 72 8.79 -30.72 -11.51
C SER A 72 9.85 -30.28 -12.52
N ALA A 73 10.46 -29.11 -12.33
CA ALA A 73 11.81 -28.94 -12.85
C ALA A 73 12.63 -30.02 -12.13
N GLN A 74 12.94 -31.12 -12.82
CA GLN A 74 13.83 -32.16 -12.31
C GLN A 74 14.96 -31.45 -11.61
N ILE A 75 15.10 -31.70 -10.30
CA ILE A 75 16.27 -31.31 -9.53
C ILE A 75 17.43 -32.02 -10.23
N THR A 76 18.01 -31.37 -11.23
CA THR A 76 19.27 -31.79 -11.82
C THR A 76 20.30 -31.71 -10.70
N ASN A 77 21.30 -32.59 -10.69
CA ASN A 77 22.33 -32.63 -9.64
C ASN A 77 22.96 -31.23 -9.38
N LEU A 78 22.99 -30.38 -10.40
CA LEU A 78 23.48 -29.00 -10.37
C LEU A 78 22.56 -28.03 -9.58
N ASN A 79 21.25 -28.24 -9.60
CA ASN A 79 20.30 -27.47 -8.79
C ASN A 79 20.25 -27.97 -7.34
N LYS A 80 20.47 -29.27 -7.12
CA LYS A 80 20.54 -29.85 -5.77
C LYS A 80 21.66 -29.22 -4.95
N GLU A 81 22.86 -29.14 -5.51
CA GLU A 81 24.02 -28.58 -4.81
C GLU A 81 23.85 -27.08 -4.49
N LYS A 82 23.25 -26.31 -5.41
CA LYS A 82 22.93 -24.89 -5.16
C LYS A 82 21.92 -24.72 -4.03
N ILE A 83 20.91 -25.58 -3.99
CA ILE A 83 19.90 -25.57 -2.92
C ILE A 83 20.54 -25.99 -1.59
N GLU A 84 21.37 -27.03 -1.57
CA GLU A 84 22.09 -27.46 -0.35
C GLU A 84 23.01 -26.37 0.18
N ARG A 85 23.79 -25.70 -0.68
CA ARG A 85 24.63 -24.57 -0.28
C ARG A 85 23.80 -23.38 0.23
N ALA A 86 22.65 -23.11 -0.38
CA ALA A 86 21.75 -22.07 0.09
C ALA A 86 21.17 -22.41 1.47
N MET A 87 20.75 -23.66 1.69
CA MET A 87 20.26 -24.13 2.99
C MET A 87 21.35 -24.03 4.07
N GLN A 88 22.57 -24.52 3.79
CA GLN A 88 23.69 -24.41 4.74
C GLN A 88 24.03 -22.96 5.09
N LEU A 89 23.92 -22.04 4.12
CA LEU A 89 24.14 -20.61 4.36
C LEU A 89 23.04 -20.05 5.27
N THR A 90 21.78 -20.39 5.01
CA THR A 90 20.64 -20.00 5.84
C THR A 90 20.81 -20.51 7.27
N ASP A 91 21.14 -21.79 7.47
CA ASP A 91 21.34 -22.38 8.80
C ASP A 91 22.47 -21.66 9.57
N ARG A 92 23.56 -21.32 8.87
CA ARG A 92 24.67 -20.55 9.47
C ARG A 92 24.25 -19.13 9.85
N LEU A 93 23.43 -18.48 9.03
CA LEU A 93 22.93 -17.14 9.30
C LEU A 93 21.93 -17.15 10.46
N GLU A 94 21.03 -18.13 10.49
CA GLU A 94 20.08 -18.32 11.59
C GLU A 94 20.81 -18.55 12.92
N GLY A 95 21.83 -19.42 12.93
CA GLY A 95 22.66 -19.61 14.13
C GLY A 95 23.40 -18.34 14.58
N LYS A 96 23.77 -17.43 13.66
CA LYS A 96 24.34 -16.12 14.03
C LYS A 96 23.28 -15.19 14.61
N ILE A 97 22.08 -15.17 14.03
CA ILE A 97 20.95 -14.37 14.51
C ILE A 97 20.56 -14.80 15.93
N GLN A 98 20.41 -16.11 16.16
CA GLN A 98 20.10 -16.67 17.48
C GLN A 98 21.16 -16.28 18.51
N LYS A 99 22.45 -16.48 18.21
CA LYS A 99 23.56 -16.05 19.09
C LYS A 99 23.60 -14.54 19.33
N SER A 100 23.13 -13.74 18.38
CA SER A 100 23.01 -12.29 18.55
C SER A 100 21.88 -11.94 19.52
N LYS A 101 20.70 -12.53 19.33
CA LYS A 101 19.55 -12.37 20.23
C LYS A 101 19.87 -12.82 21.65
N GLU A 102 20.52 -13.98 21.80
CA GLU A 102 20.94 -14.49 23.11
C GLU A 102 21.94 -13.56 23.81
N ARG A 103 22.94 -13.04 23.09
CA ARG A 103 23.90 -12.07 23.67
C ARG A 103 23.22 -10.76 24.06
N ALA A 104 22.30 -10.26 23.25
CA ALA A 104 21.54 -9.07 23.59
C ALA A 104 20.72 -9.28 24.86
N ARG A 105 19.98 -10.41 24.95
CA ARG A 105 19.24 -10.81 26.15
C ARG A 105 20.17 -10.94 27.37
N GLN A 106 21.29 -11.64 27.24
CA GLN A 106 22.27 -11.79 28.33
C GLN A 106 22.80 -10.44 28.84
N VAL A 107 23.13 -9.50 27.93
CA VAL A 107 23.59 -8.17 28.32
C VAL A 107 22.48 -7.39 29.02
N GLN A 108 21.25 -7.46 28.54
CA GLN A 108 20.11 -6.81 29.17
C GLN A 108 19.84 -7.40 30.57
N THR A 109 19.78 -8.72 30.70
CA THR A 109 19.59 -9.40 31.99
C THR A 109 20.74 -9.09 32.96
N ALA A 110 21.99 -9.11 32.50
CA ALA A 110 23.14 -8.78 33.34
C ALA A 110 23.12 -7.32 33.80
N ARG A 111 22.73 -6.38 32.91
CA ARG A 111 22.53 -4.98 33.28
C ARG A 111 21.40 -4.84 34.30
N LYS A 112 20.22 -5.39 34.02
CA LYS A 112 19.06 -5.33 34.94
C LYS A 112 19.39 -5.91 36.31
N SER A 113 20.02 -7.08 36.37
CA SER A 113 20.45 -7.72 37.62
C SER A 113 21.43 -6.86 38.43
N ASN A 114 22.39 -6.22 37.77
CA ASN A 114 23.29 -5.30 38.44
C ASN A 114 22.57 -4.05 38.95
N TRP A 115 21.61 -3.52 38.19
CA TRP A 115 20.76 -2.40 38.62
C TRP A 115 19.88 -2.78 39.81
N ASP A 116 19.28 -3.97 39.80
CA ASP A 116 18.47 -4.47 40.93
C ASP A 116 19.32 -4.66 42.19
N SER A 117 20.54 -5.17 42.04
CA SER A 117 21.50 -5.30 43.15
C SER A 117 21.89 -3.94 43.73
N ILE A 118 22.20 -2.96 42.87
CA ILE A 118 22.51 -1.58 43.29
C ILE A 118 21.30 -0.94 43.99
N ASN A 119 20.09 -1.12 43.44
CA ASN A 119 18.87 -0.60 44.04
C ASN A 119 18.56 -1.28 45.38
N ALA A 120 18.81 -2.57 45.52
CA ALA A 120 18.66 -3.30 46.77
C ALA A 120 19.65 -2.79 47.83
N LEU A 121 20.92 -2.60 47.45
CA LEU A 121 21.94 -2.02 48.33
C LEU A 121 21.59 -0.59 48.75
N ALA A 122 21.16 0.27 47.80
CA ALA A 122 20.73 1.63 48.09
C ALA A 122 19.51 1.66 49.05
N ARG A 123 18.54 0.75 48.88
CA ARG A 123 17.40 0.60 49.80
C ARG A 123 17.84 0.14 51.18
N MET A 124 18.82 -0.78 51.28
CA MET A 124 19.39 -1.21 52.56
C MET A 124 20.19 -0.10 53.25
N GLU A 125 20.92 0.72 52.49
CA GLU A 125 21.61 1.90 53.01
C GLU A 125 20.62 2.99 53.48
N GLN A 126 19.50 3.19 52.79
CA GLN A 126 18.43 4.09 53.24
C GLN A 126 17.76 3.63 54.54
N THR A 127 17.52 2.31 54.70
CA THR A 127 16.91 1.78 55.93
C THR A 127 17.87 1.81 57.12
N THR A 128 19.17 1.63 56.89
CA THR A 128 20.20 1.71 57.94
C THR A 128 20.56 3.14 58.34
N THR A 129 20.41 4.12 57.43
CA THR A 129 20.62 5.56 57.72
C THR A 129 19.35 6.28 58.22
N GLY A 130 18.23 5.57 58.38
CA GLY A 130 17.02 6.10 59.05
C GLY A 130 16.21 7.11 58.24
N ALA A 131 16.39 7.20 56.92
CA ALA A 131 15.55 8.04 56.05
C ALA A 131 14.27 7.28 55.67
N THR A 132 13.23 7.38 56.49
CA THR A 132 11.88 6.89 56.17
C THR A 132 11.22 7.85 55.19
N THR A 133 11.24 7.51 53.90
CA THR A 133 10.28 8.06 52.92
C THR A 133 9.51 6.92 52.29
N THR A 134 8.22 6.89 52.61
CA THR A 134 7.17 6.06 52.04
C THR A 134 7.06 6.28 50.53
N SER A 135 7.34 5.26 49.72
CA SER A 135 6.84 5.18 48.35
C SER A 135 6.36 3.75 48.08
N ASN A 136 5.04 3.65 48.03
CA ASN A 136 4.27 2.48 47.66
C ASN A 136 4.21 2.48 46.12
N GLU A 137 4.85 1.54 45.44
CA GLU A 137 4.65 1.36 44.00
C GLU A 137 4.57 -0.14 43.68
N SER A 138 3.43 -0.47 43.10
CA SER A 138 2.97 -1.75 42.55
C SER A 138 4.01 -2.46 41.69
N LYS A 139 4.20 -3.75 41.96
CA LYS A 139 5.20 -4.59 41.32
C LYS A 139 4.54 -5.86 40.80
N GLU A 140 3.70 -5.74 39.76
CA GLU A 140 3.11 -6.87 39.04
C GLU A 140 2.47 -6.30 37.75
N GLU A 141 3.19 -6.37 36.61
CA GLU A 141 2.67 -6.40 35.21
C GLU A 141 3.72 -6.09 34.10
N ASP A 142 4.98 -5.75 34.41
CA ASP A 142 5.96 -5.30 33.37
C ASP A 142 6.72 -6.41 32.59
N VAL A 143 6.48 -7.70 32.85
CA VAL A 143 7.29 -8.78 32.23
C VAL A 143 6.77 -9.16 30.84
N ASP A 144 5.47 -9.01 30.57
CA ASP A 144 4.84 -9.47 29.32
C ASP A 144 4.85 -8.41 28.20
N GLU A 145 4.96 -7.11 28.53
CA GLU A 145 4.93 -6.03 27.53
C GLU A 145 6.30 -5.77 26.86
N GLU A 146 7.41 -5.99 27.55
CA GLU A 146 8.75 -5.70 26.99
C GLU A 146 9.25 -6.80 26.03
N ASP A 147 8.85 -8.06 26.21
CA ASP A 147 9.17 -9.13 25.25
C ASP A 147 8.47 -8.91 23.90
N ALA A 148 7.27 -8.30 23.91
CA ALA A 148 6.55 -7.89 22.70
C ALA A 148 7.29 -6.78 21.93
N MET A 149 7.88 -5.81 22.63
CA MET A 149 8.66 -4.72 22.00
C MET A 149 9.94 -5.20 21.30
N VAL A 150 10.56 -6.29 21.78
CA VAL A 150 11.74 -6.89 21.12
C VAL A 150 11.34 -7.60 19.83
N ASP A 151 10.20 -8.28 19.82
CA ASP A 151 9.69 -8.91 18.59
C ASP A 151 9.24 -7.86 17.56
N ASP A 152 8.66 -6.74 17.98
CA ASP A 152 8.31 -5.62 17.09
C ASP A 152 9.55 -4.97 16.46
N PHE A 153 10.65 -4.76 17.21
CA PHE A 153 11.89 -4.20 16.66
C PHE A 153 12.51 -5.07 15.56
N TYR A 154 12.39 -6.40 15.65
CA TYR A 154 12.89 -7.32 14.62
C TYR A 154 11.86 -7.64 13.52
N ASN A 155 10.57 -7.34 13.73
CA ASN A 155 9.53 -7.49 12.71
C ASN A 155 9.39 -6.24 11.82
N ASP A 156 9.65 -5.04 12.36
CA ASP A 156 9.55 -3.76 11.61
C ASP A 156 10.62 -3.64 10.50
N GLU A 157 11.75 -4.36 10.60
CA GLU A 157 12.75 -4.46 9.53
C GLU A 157 12.27 -5.26 8.30
N LYS A 158 11.22 -6.09 8.42
CA LYS A 158 10.67 -6.83 7.26
C LYS A 158 9.77 -5.96 6.38
N ASP A 159 9.10 -4.97 6.95
CA ASP A 159 8.17 -4.11 6.22
C ASP A 159 8.86 -2.92 5.54
N GLN A 160 10.02 -2.46 6.05
CA GLN A 160 10.80 -1.39 5.41
C GLN A 160 11.58 -1.83 4.15
N GLN A 161 11.67 -3.12 3.85
CA GLN A 161 12.35 -3.60 2.63
C GLN A 161 11.50 -3.53 1.36
N GLN A 162 10.21 -3.15 1.43
CA GLN A 162 9.35 -3.04 0.25
C GLN A 162 9.33 -1.67 -0.43
N GLU A 163 9.84 -0.59 0.19
CA GLU A 163 9.74 0.77 -0.39
C GLU A 163 11.03 1.37 -0.96
N SER A 164 12.22 0.84 -0.68
CA SER A 164 13.46 1.39 -1.27
C SER A 164 13.79 0.76 -2.62
N SER A 165 12.87 0.82 -3.57
CA SER A 165 13.16 0.53 -4.97
C SER A 165 13.87 1.72 -5.62
N GLY A 166 15.19 1.62 -5.78
CA GLY A 166 15.92 2.40 -6.78
C GLY A 166 16.84 3.51 -6.29
N SER A 167 17.89 3.17 -5.55
CA SER A 167 19.20 3.75 -5.88
C SER A 167 20.25 2.66 -5.72
N LYS A 168 21.00 2.38 -6.80
CA LYS A 168 22.17 1.52 -6.71
C LYS A 168 23.10 2.19 -5.71
N ALA A 169 23.40 1.53 -4.60
CA ALA A 169 24.40 1.99 -3.65
C ALA A 169 25.67 2.30 -4.43
N ALA A 170 26.01 3.58 -4.57
CA ALA A 170 27.27 3.99 -5.18
C ALA A 170 28.41 3.48 -4.29
N ASN A 171 29.44 2.91 -4.91
CA ASN A 171 30.61 2.42 -4.19
C ASN A 171 31.20 3.56 -3.34
N ALA A 172 31.27 3.36 -2.02
CA ALA A 172 31.78 4.35 -1.06
C ALA A 172 33.26 4.75 -1.30
N PHE A 173 33.97 3.97 -2.12
CA PHE A 173 35.38 4.19 -2.49
C PHE A 173 35.56 4.86 -3.86
N ALA A 174 34.48 5.14 -4.61
CA ALA A 174 34.57 5.79 -5.92
C ALA A 174 34.96 7.28 -5.87
N LEU A 175 35.08 7.85 -4.66
CA LEU A 175 35.53 9.23 -4.44
C LEU A 175 37.02 9.33 -4.03
N LEU A 176 37.72 8.19 -3.97
CA LEU A 176 39.13 8.08 -3.58
C LEU A 176 40.01 7.83 -4.82
N ASP A 177 39.78 8.57 -5.90
CA ASP A 177 40.72 8.63 -7.00
C ASP A 177 41.86 9.62 -6.66
N GLU A 178 43.07 9.05 -6.61
CA GLU A 178 44.36 9.67 -6.94
C GLU A 178 44.79 10.90 -6.10
N VAL A 179 45.38 10.65 -4.92
CA VAL A 179 46.45 11.51 -4.40
C VAL A 179 47.76 10.74 -4.50
N GLU A 180 48.38 10.87 -5.67
CA GLU A 180 49.81 10.65 -5.87
C GLU A 180 50.56 11.83 -5.22
N ALA A 181 51.34 11.54 -4.17
CA ALA A 181 52.46 12.34 -3.67
C ALA A 181 53.35 11.48 -2.76
#